data_AF-A0A6G0Z158-F1
#
_entry.id   AF-A0A6G0Z158-F1
#
_cell.length_a   1.000
_cell.length_b   1.000
_cell.length_c   1.000
_cell.angle_alpha   90.00
_cell.angle_beta   90.00
_cell.angle_gamma   90.00
#
_symmetry.space_group_name_H-M   'P 1'
#
loop_
_entity.id
_entity.type
_entity.pdbx_description
1 polymer ?
#
loop_
_entity_poly.entity_id
_entity_poly.type
_entity_poly.pdbx_seq_one_letter_code
_entity_poly.pdbx_strand_id
1 'polypeptide(L)'
;MEILYEKFYNQDADQILTYFDTTYVNGRYRNKENVELKYIFTRIPLLFPPSTWNVFELTKAGIGRTNNISKGWNNKFATLVRINHPNIWLFIEALQMSHSSASIKILNYRSGAFRSNVDKDDR
;
A
#
# COMPACT_ATOMS: atom_id res chain seq x y z
N MET A 1 6.11 21.30 -5.91
CA MET A 1 5.46 21.97 -4.76
C MET A 1 4.62 23.15 -5.21
N GLU A 2 5.05 24.00 -6.16
CA GLU A 2 4.24 25.14 -6.67
C GLU A 2 2.82 24.79 -7.14
N ILE A 3 2.64 23.67 -7.86
CA ILE A 3 1.34 23.21 -8.36
C ILE A 3 0.30 22.84 -7.28
N LEU A 4 0.71 22.60 -6.03
CA LEU A 4 -0.24 22.33 -4.94
C LEU A 4 -0.72 23.63 -4.27
N TYR A 5 0.12 24.65 -4.20
CA TYR A 5 -0.20 25.91 -3.52
C TYR A 5 -1.08 26.84 -4.37
N GLU A 6 -0.97 26.79 -5.70
CA GLU A 6 -1.82 27.60 -6.60
C GLU A 6 -3.31 27.20 -6.58
N LYS A 7 -3.61 25.92 -6.31
CA LYS A 7 -4.97 25.37 -6.44
C LYS A 7 -5.80 25.38 -5.15
N PHE A 8 -5.19 25.68 -4.01
CA PHE A 8 -5.82 25.54 -2.70
C PHE A 8 -5.52 26.74 -1.78
N TYR A 9 -5.75 27.97 -2.24
CA TYR A 9 -5.78 29.14 -1.35
C TYR A 9 -7.03 29.07 -0.44
N ASN A 10 -6.95 28.23 0.59
CA ASN A 10 -7.92 28.11 1.66
C ASN A 10 -7.13 27.84 2.95
N GLN A 11 -7.34 28.64 3.99
CA GLN A 11 -6.66 28.49 5.29
C GLN A 11 -6.84 27.09 5.91
N ASP A 12 -7.92 26.38 5.56
CA ASP A 12 -8.15 24.99 5.99
C ASP A 12 -7.23 24.00 5.26
N ALA A 13 -6.84 24.30 4.02
CA ALA A 13 -5.95 23.46 3.22
C ALA A 13 -4.51 23.50 3.76
N ASP A 14 -4.06 24.63 4.32
CA ASP A 14 -2.72 24.76 4.88
C ASP A 14 -2.46 23.78 6.03
N GLN A 15 -3.47 23.54 6.88
CA GLN A 15 -3.36 22.58 7.99
C GLN A 15 -3.20 21.15 7.45
N ILE A 16 -3.98 20.78 6.44
CA ILE A 16 -3.94 19.46 5.82
C ILE A 16 -2.63 19.26 5.06
N LEU A 17 -2.19 20.26 4.29
CA LEU A 17 -0.92 20.22 3.57
C LEU A 17 0.26 20.12 4.53
N THR A 18 0.24 20.88 5.63
CA THR A 18 1.27 20.79 6.67
C THR A 18 1.29 19.41 7.33
N TYR A 19 0.12 18.86 7.66
CA TYR A 19 0.01 17.51 8.21
C TYR A 19 0.57 16.46 7.23
N PHE A 20 0.21 16.56 5.95
CA PHE A 20 0.64 15.61 4.93
C PHE A 20 2.15 15.72 4.68
N ASP A 21 2.68 16.94 4.56
CA ASP A 21 4.11 17.19 4.39
C ASP A 21 4.93 16.59 5.55
N THR A 22 4.51 16.89 6.78
CA THR A 22 5.24 16.48 7.99
C THR A 22 5.09 14.99 8.31
N THR A 23 4.02 14.33 7.86
CA THR A 23 3.75 12.92 8.17
C THR A 23 4.22 11.98 7.06
N TYR A 24 4.12 12.39 5.80
CA TYR A 24 4.26 11.49 4.65
C TYR A 24 5.32 11.92 3.64
N VAL A 25 5.68 13.21 3.53
CA VAL A 25 6.53 13.69 2.42
C VAL A 25 7.95 14.02 2.87
N ASN A 26 8.08 14.89 3.87
CA ASN A 26 9.36 15.45 4.30
C ASN A 26 9.70 15.11 5.75
N GLY A 27 8.73 14.74 6.57
CA GLY A 27 8.96 14.37 7.98
C GLY A 27 8.97 15.58 8.91
N ARG A 28 8.86 15.31 10.23
CA ARG A 28 8.85 16.34 11.28
C ARG A 28 10.25 16.87 11.55
N TYR A 29 10.34 18.14 11.93
CA TYR A 29 11.57 18.72 12.47
C TYR A 29 11.81 18.21 13.88
N ARG A 30 13.05 17.79 14.16
CA ARG A 30 13.54 17.55 15.51
C ARG A 30 14.71 18.47 15.78
N ASN A 31 14.71 19.04 16.97
CA ASN A 31 15.87 19.72 17.50
C ASN A 31 16.94 18.67 17.78
N LYS A 32 18.12 18.80 17.18
CA LYS A 32 19.29 18.06 17.64
C LYS A 32 19.89 18.86 18.79
N GLU A 33 19.95 18.26 19.98
CA GLU A 33 20.78 18.81 21.05
C GLU A 33 22.23 18.83 20.56
N ASN A 34 22.70 20.01 20.18
CA ASN A 34 24.10 20.28 19.93
C ASN A 34 24.51 21.34 20.96
N VAL A 35 25.47 21.00 21.80
CA VAL A 35 25.84 21.76 23.01
C VAL A 35 26.50 23.10 22.68
N GLU A 36 26.90 23.35 21.43
CA GLU A 36 27.68 24.53 21.04
C GLU A 36 26.98 25.52 20.09
N LEU A 37 25.90 25.13 19.40
CA LEU A 37 25.24 26.01 18.42
C LEU A 37 23.72 26.00 18.57
N LYS A 38 23.18 27.22 18.60
CA LYS A 38 21.75 27.58 18.57
C LYS A 38 20.97 26.68 17.60
N TYR A 39 20.16 25.77 18.16
CA TYR A 39 19.09 24.99 17.53
C TYR A 39 19.23 24.67 16.02
N ILE A 40 19.91 23.57 15.68
CA ILE A 40 19.84 23.02 14.32
C ILE A 40 18.61 22.09 14.25
N PHE A 41 17.59 22.52 13.50
CA PHE A 41 16.42 21.70 13.20
C PHE A 41 16.69 20.82 11.97
N THR A 42 16.70 19.49 12.16
CA THR A 42 16.79 18.53 11.05
C THR A 42 15.49 17.76 10.90
N ARG A 43 15.10 17.43 9.67
CA ARG A 43 13.95 16.54 9.42
C ARG A 43 14.29 15.10 9.78
N ILE A 44 13.40 14.43 10.49
CA ILE A 44 13.51 13.01 10.81
C ILE A 44 13.12 12.21 9.55
N PRO A 45 13.86 11.13 9.20
CA PRO A 45 13.42 10.19 8.17
C PRO A 45 12.01 9.65 8.44
N LEU A 46 11.23 9.52 7.38
CA LEU A 46 9.86 9.00 7.46
C LEU A 46 9.89 7.50 7.74
N LEU A 47 8.99 7.01 8.60
CA LEU A 47 8.81 5.58 8.82
C LEU A 47 8.24 4.89 7.56
N PHE A 48 7.40 5.59 6.80
CA PHE A 48 6.73 5.09 5.60
C PHE A 48 6.77 6.15 4.46
N PRO A 49 7.92 6.36 3.81
CA PRO A 49 8.05 7.36 2.75
C PRO A 49 7.19 6.99 1.53
N PRO A 50 6.87 7.95 0.63
CA PRO A 50 5.98 7.69 -0.51
C PRO A 50 6.50 6.56 -1.42
N SER A 51 7.81 6.35 -1.47
CA SER A 51 8.45 5.27 -2.22
C SER A 51 8.04 3.87 -1.75
N THR A 52 7.53 3.69 -0.52
CA THR A 52 7.05 2.39 -0.02
C THR A 52 5.56 2.18 -0.30
N TRP A 53 4.87 3.13 -0.93
CA TRP A 53 3.44 3.01 -1.17
C TRP A 53 3.17 2.09 -2.36
N ASN A 54 2.11 1.27 -2.25
CA ASN A 54 1.73 0.29 -3.27
C ASN A 54 1.45 0.89 -4.67
N VAL A 55 1.09 2.17 -4.75
CA VAL A 55 0.79 2.89 -5.99
C VAL A 55 1.88 3.88 -6.40
N PHE A 56 3.04 3.87 -5.75
CA PHE A 56 4.11 4.85 -5.98
C PHE A 56 4.60 4.84 -7.43
N GLU A 57 5.05 3.68 -7.91
CA GLU A 57 5.58 3.55 -9.28
C GLU A 57 4.51 3.83 -10.33
N LEU A 58 3.27 3.39 -10.11
CA LEU A 58 2.13 3.69 -10.99
C LEU A 58 1.86 5.20 -11.05
N THR A 59 1.92 5.87 -9.89
CA THR A 59 1.73 7.32 -9.78
C THR A 59 2.84 8.07 -10.50
N LYS A 60 4.09 7.63 -10.35
CA LYS A 60 5.26 8.20 -11.03
C LYS A 60 5.18 8.03 -12.55
N ALA A 61 4.66 6.89 -13.01
CA ALA A 61 4.44 6.60 -14.43
C ALA A 61 3.19 7.28 -15.03
N GLY A 62 2.38 7.97 -14.22
CA GLY A 62 1.13 8.59 -14.68
C GLY A 62 0.03 7.58 -15.04
N ILE A 63 0.13 6.35 -14.55
CA ILE A 63 -0.82 5.25 -14.82
C ILE A 63 -1.91 5.25 -13.74
N GLY A 64 -3.08 4.68 -14.08
CA GLY A 64 -4.20 4.52 -13.16
C GLY A 64 -3.79 3.87 -11.83
N ARG A 65 -4.20 4.48 -10.71
CA ARG A 65 -3.85 4.09 -9.33
C ARG A 65 -4.82 3.04 -8.75
N THR A 66 -5.22 2.04 -9.53
CA THR A 66 -6.24 1.08 -9.08
C THR A 66 -5.68 0.06 -8.11
N ASN A 67 -6.20 0.02 -6.88
CA ASN A 67 -5.82 -0.96 -5.85
C ASN A 67 -6.71 -2.24 -5.88
N ASN A 68 -7.39 -2.51 -6.99
CA ASN A 68 -8.41 -3.56 -7.07
C ASN A 68 -7.81 -4.96 -6.86
N ILE A 69 -6.61 -5.21 -7.38
CA ILE A 69 -5.92 -6.49 -7.24
C ILE A 69 -5.59 -6.76 -5.77
N SER A 70 -4.98 -5.80 -5.07
CA SER A 70 -4.65 -5.98 -3.64
C SER A 70 -5.91 -6.07 -2.80
N LYS A 71 -6.96 -5.28 -3.09
CA LYS A 71 -8.26 -5.41 -2.42
C LYS A 71 -8.86 -6.81 -2.60
N GLY A 72 -8.83 -7.34 -3.82
CA GLY A 72 -9.30 -8.68 -4.14
C GLY A 72 -8.50 -9.77 -3.42
N TRP A 73 -7.17 -9.64 -3.40
CA TRP A 73 -6.30 -10.56 -2.66
C TRP A 73 -6.55 -10.50 -1.15
N ASN A 74 -6.63 -9.30 -0.56
CA ASN A 74 -6.91 -9.11 0.86
C ASN A 74 -8.26 -9.72 1.25
N ASN A 75 -9.30 -9.51 0.44
CA ASN A 75 -10.61 -10.11 0.68
C ASN A 75 -10.56 -11.64 0.66
N LYS A 76 -9.92 -12.21 -0.37
CA LYS A 76 -9.75 -13.66 -0.48
C LYS A 76 -8.91 -14.22 0.67
N PHE A 77 -7.85 -13.51 1.07
CA PHE A 77 -6.96 -13.92 2.15
C PHE A 77 -7.68 -13.87 3.51
N ALA A 78 -8.49 -12.84 3.77
CA ALA A 78 -9.34 -12.79 4.95
C ALA A 78 -10.30 -13.98 5.02
N THR A 79 -10.93 -14.36 3.89
CA THR A 79 -11.76 -15.57 3.79
C THR A 79 -10.98 -16.87 4.00
N LEU A 80 -9.68 -16.88 3.69
CA LEU A 80 -8.81 -18.03 3.91
C LEU A 80 -8.42 -18.17 5.40
N VAL A 81 -8.03 -17.06 6.04
CA VAL A 81 -7.63 -17.01 7.45
C VAL A 81 -8.82 -17.27 8.40
N ARG A 82 -10.03 -16.80 8.05
CA ARG A 82 -11.30 -17.00 8.78
C ARG A 82 -11.33 -16.55 10.24
N ILE A 83 -10.31 -15.83 10.69
CA ILE A 83 -10.13 -15.39 12.08
C ILE A 83 -9.57 -13.96 12.05
N ASN A 84 -10.06 -13.08 12.92
CA ASN A 84 -9.62 -11.68 12.97
C ASN A 84 -8.21 -11.50 13.55
N HIS A 85 -7.82 -12.35 14.51
CA HIS A 85 -6.54 -12.28 15.23
C HIS A 85 -5.84 -13.64 15.24
N PRO A 86 -5.37 -14.13 14.07
CA PRO A 86 -4.61 -15.37 14.02
C PRO A 86 -3.28 -15.20 14.78
N ASN A 87 -2.85 -16.25 15.47
CA ASN A 87 -1.46 -16.31 15.93
C ASN A 87 -0.51 -16.42 14.72
N ILE A 88 0.78 -16.21 14.96
CA ILE A 88 1.78 -16.16 13.89
C ILE A 88 1.84 -17.46 13.07
N TRP A 89 1.61 -18.62 13.69
CA TRP A 89 1.64 -19.91 13.00
C TRP A 89 0.46 -20.07 12.04
N LEU A 90 -0.75 -19.78 12.50
CA LEU A 90 -1.96 -19.78 11.67
C LEU A 90 -1.84 -18.79 10.50
N PHE A 91 -1.25 -17.62 10.75
CA PHE A 91 -1.02 -16.63 9.70
C PHE A 91 -0.05 -17.15 8.63
N ILE A 92 1.07 -17.77 9.03
CA ILE A 92 2.05 -18.36 8.11
C ILE A 92 1.43 -19.50 7.31
N GLU A 93 0.67 -20.39 7.96
CA GLU A 93 -0.02 -21.49 7.28
C GLU A 93 -1.00 -20.96 6.22
N ALA A 94 -1.82 -19.96 6.57
CA ALA A 94 -2.71 -19.31 5.62
C ALA A 94 -1.94 -18.67 4.45
N LEU A 95 -0.79 -18.04 4.68
CA LEU A 95 0.05 -17.52 3.59
C LEU A 95 0.52 -18.64 2.66
N GLN A 96 0.97 -19.77 3.19
CA GLN A 96 1.40 -20.93 2.40
C GLN A 96 0.25 -21.53 1.59
N MET A 97 -0.95 -21.61 2.17
CA MET A 97 -2.16 -22.07 1.48
C MET A 97 -2.57 -21.12 0.35
N SER A 98 -2.49 -19.80 0.59
CA SER A 98 -2.77 -18.77 -0.41
C SER A 98 -1.82 -18.89 -1.61
N HIS A 99 -0.52 -19.04 -1.33
CA HIS A 99 0.51 -19.22 -2.33
C HIS A 99 0.31 -20.51 -3.14
N SER A 100 0.08 -21.64 -2.46
CA SER A 100 -0.16 -22.94 -3.12
C SER A 100 -1.37 -22.88 -4.04
N SER A 101 -2.47 -22.27 -3.59
CA SER A 101 -3.67 -22.06 -4.40
C SER A 101 -3.42 -21.19 -5.63
N ALA A 102 -2.57 -20.17 -5.51
CA ALA A 102 -2.19 -19.31 -6.64
C ALA A 102 -1.31 -20.08 -7.63
N SER A 103 -0.31 -20.82 -7.14
CA SER A 103 0.59 -21.64 -7.95
C SER A 103 -0.15 -22.70 -8.75
N ILE A 104 -1.13 -23.39 -8.16
CA ILE A 104 -1.98 -24.35 -8.86
C ILE A 104 -2.78 -23.67 -9.99
N LYS A 105 -3.36 -22.49 -9.73
CA LYS A 105 -4.09 -21.74 -10.77
C LYS A 105 -3.18 -21.35 -11.93
N ILE A 106 -1.97 -20.87 -11.64
CA ILE A 106 -0.98 -20.51 -12.66
C ILE A 106 -0.54 -21.75 -13.45
N LEU A 107 -0.29 -22.88 -12.77
CA LEU A 107 0.10 -24.12 -13.42
C LEU A 107 -1.02 -24.62 -14.36
N ASN A 108 -2.26 -24.66 -13.88
CA ASN A 108 -3.41 -25.07 -14.70
C ASN A 108 -3.60 -24.17 -15.92
N TYR A 109 -3.42 -22.85 -15.74
CA TYR A 109 -3.44 -21.90 -16.86
C TYR A 109 -2.34 -22.20 -17.88
N ARG A 110 -1.09 -22.41 -17.42
CA ARG A 110 0.05 -22.74 -18.30
C ARG A 110 -0.13 -24.08 -19.02
N SER A 111 -0.73 -25.07 -18.36
CA SER A 111 -0.98 -26.39 -18.93
C SER A 111 -2.21 -26.45 -19.85
N GLY A 112 -2.91 -25.33 -20.08
CA GLY A 112 -4.16 -25.30 -20.87
C GLY A 112 -5.33 -26.04 -20.20
N ALA A 113 -5.20 -26.43 -18.93
CA ALA A 113 -6.20 -27.20 -18.18
C ALA A 113 -7.32 -26.31 -17.60
N PHE A 114 -7.32 -25.01 -17.91
CA PHE A 114 -8.37 -24.08 -17.50
C PHE A 114 -9.64 -24.35 -18.32
N ARG A 115 -10.43 -25.35 -17.90
CA ARG A 115 -11.72 -25.68 -18.50
C ARG A 115 -12.66 -24.47 -18.40
N SER A 116 -13.23 -24.07 -19.53
CA SER A 116 -14.41 -23.20 -19.59
C SER A 116 -15.56 -23.87 -18.83
N ASN A 117 -15.78 -23.48 -17.58
CA ASN A 117 -17.05 -23.76 -16.89
C ASN A 117 -18.16 -22.80 -17.37
N VAL A 118 -18.05 -22.26 -18.59
CA VAL A 118 -19.07 -21.40 -19.21
C VAL A 118 -20.10 -22.24 -19.98
N ASP A 119 -19.79 -23.49 -20.35
CA ASP A 119 -20.66 -24.32 -21.21
C ASP A 119 -21.60 -25.29 -20.46
N LYS A 120 -21.89 -25.05 -19.17
CA LYS A 120 -22.72 -25.98 -18.36
C LYS A 120 -24.01 -25.42 -17.76
N ASP A 121 -24.32 -24.14 -17.95
CA ASP A 121 -25.57 -23.54 -17.46
C ASP A 121 -26.60 -23.23 -18.55
N ASP A 122 -26.33 -23.62 -19.81
CA ASP A 122 -27.33 -23.59 -20.89
C ASP A 122 -27.86 -25.00 -21.16
N ARG A 123 -28.75 -25.51 -20.29
CA ARG A 123 -29.70 -26.57 -20.63
C ARG A 123 -30.89 -26.65 -19.68
#